data_AF-A0AB37Q8F0-F1
#
_entry.id   AF-A0AB37Q8F0-F1
#
_cell.length_a   1.000
_cell.length_b   1.000
_cell.length_c   1.000
_cell.angle_alpha   90.00
_cell.angle_beta   90.00
_cell.angle_gamma   90.00
#
_symmetry.space_group_name_H-M   'P 1'
#
loop_
_entity.id
_entity.type
_entity.pdbx_description
1 polymer ?
#
loop_
_entity_poly.entity_id
_entity_poly.type
_entity_poly.pdbx_seq_one_letter_code
_entity_poly.pdbx_strand_id
1 'polypeptide(L)'
;MFKKGYTMNNKYARSREPASLDLVTAVQTFVAEGGVINVIADGETAGSSAASSAHTSATPDTHLEHRAKVELLRCLAAKGAGFTALQYSLRMNRKDIRQLATENDVRISFSQPVRALRREARDDPVDVDDVVAGHALHYSSLGYTASEIAQVLDLTLRQVWDIGKAYRIEFRHRRDSDTP
;
A
#
# COMPACT_ATOMS: atom_id res chain seq x y z
N MET A 1 40.60 -15.66 -21.01
CA MET A 1 41.16 -15.38 -19.67
C MET A 1 40.01 -15.00 -18.74
N PHE A 2 39.56 -15.91 -17.88
CA PHE A 2 38.47 -15.67 -16.93
C PHE A 2 39.00 -15.92 -15.51
N LYS A 3 38.96 -14.89 -14.67
CA LYS A 3 39.47 -14.92 -13.29
C LYS A 3 38.50 -15.72 -12.40
N LYS A 4 39.08 -16.70 -11.71
CA LYS A 4 38.47 -17.69 -10.81
C LYS A 4 37.98 -17.01 -9.52
N GLY A 5 36.78 -17.41 -9.07
CA GLY A 5 36.03 -16.80 -7.98
C GLY A 5 36.64 -16.95 -6.59
N TYR A 6 36.23 -16.03 -5.72
CA TYR A 6 36.60 -15.93 -4.30
C TYR A 6 36.00 -17.09 -3.48
N THR A 7 36.83 -17.74 -2.68
CA THR A 7 36.45 -18.75 -1.67
C THR A 7 36.08 -18.06 -0.36
N MET A 8 34.81 -18.18 0.05
CA MET A 8 34.33 -17.71 1.35
C MET A 8 34.72 -18.71 2.45
N ASN A 9 35.55 -18.27 3.39
CA ASN A 9 36.05 -19.05 4.52
C ASN A 9 35.02 -19.03 5.67
N ASN A 10 34.10 -19.98 5.71
CA ASN A 10 33.18 -20.15 6.83
C ASN A 10 33.89 -20.89 7.98
N LYS A 11 34.48 -20.12 8.90
CA LYS A 11 34.91 -20.61 10.21
C LYS A 11 34.04 -19.98 11.30
N TYR A 12 32.95 -20.65 11.64
CA TYR A 12 32.34 -20.47 12.96
C TYR A 12 32.35 -21.82 13.66
N ALA A 13 33.45 -22.06 14.36
CA ALA A 13 33.58 -23.16 15.29
C ALA A 13 33.17 -22.67 16.70
N ARG A 14 32.35 -23.52 17.34
CA ARG A 14 32.18 -23.74 18.78
C ARG A 14 31.35 -22.75 19.61
N SER A 15 30.21 -23.28 20.05
CA SER A 15 29.86 -23.60 21.45
C SER A 15 30.31 -22.59 22.52
N ARG A 16 29.34 -21.94 23.17
CA ARG A 16 29.53 -21.26 24.45
C ARG A 16 28.22 -21.14 25.23
N GLU A 17 27.88 -22.21 25.95
CA GLU A 17 27.34 -22.06 27.31
C GLU A 17 28.53 -21.68 28.21
N PRO A 18 28.43 -20.63 29.04
CA PRO A 18 27.83 -20.81 30.36
C PRO A 18 27.00 -19.58 30.78
N ALA A 19 25.69 -19.57 30.51
CA ALA A 19 24.79 -18.51 30.99
C ALA A 19 24.44 -18.65 32.50
N SER A 20 24.81 -19.77 33.13
CA SER A 20 24.43 -20.11 34.49
C SER A 20 25.18 -19.32 35.58
N LEU A 21 26.46 -19.01 35.37
CA LEU A 21 27.26 -18.22 36.33
C LEU A 21 26.80 -16.76 36.38
N ASP A 22 26.41 -16.22 35.23
CA ASP A 22 25.94 -14.83 35.09
C ASP A 22 24.60 -14.60 35.80
N LEU A 23 23.72 -15.61 35.74
CA LEU A 23 22.41 -15.53 36.41
C LEU A 23 22.52 -15.54 37.93
N VAL A 24 23.41 -16.35 38.50
CA VAL A 24 23.61 -16.41 39.96
C VAL A 24 24.13 -15.08 40.49
N THR A 25 25.09 -14.46 39.79
CA THR A 25 25.61 -13.13 40.17
C THR A 25 24.51 -12.08 40.06
N ALA A 26 23.75 -12.04 38.96
CA ALA A 26 22.65 -11.10 38.79
C ALA A 26 21.57 -11.23 39.88
N VAL A 27 21.22 -12.45 40.28
CA VAL A 27 20.26 -12.71 41.37
C VAL A 27 20.81 -12.24 42.71
N GLN A 28 22.09 -12.47 43.02
CA GLN A 28 22.70 -12.00 44.26
C GLN A 28 22.73 -10.47 44.34
N THR A 29 23.05 -9.79 43.24
CA THR A 29 23.02 -8.31 43.18
C THR A 29 21.60 -7.78 43.38
N PHE A 30 20.61 -8.37 42.73
CA PHE A 30 19.20 -7.97 42.86
C PHE A 30 18.67 -8.12 44.30
N VAL A 31 19.04 -9.21 44.99
CA VAL A 31 18.67 -9.42 46.39
C VAL A 31 19.42 -8.46 47.32
N ALA A 32 20.70 -8.19 47.07
CA ALA A 32 21.49 -7.24 47.86
C ALA A 32 20.98 -5.79 47.74
N GLU A 33 20.43 -5.42 46.58
CA GLU A 33 19.78 -4.12 46.34
C GLU A 33 18.35 -4.03 46.91
N GLY A 34 17.85 -5.10 47.55
CA GLY A 34 16.53 -5.13 48.17
C GLY A 34 15.38 -5.41 47.19
N GLY A 35 15.66 -6.02 46.04
CA GLY A 35 14.67 -6.41 45.05
C GLY A 35 13.72 -7.48 45.59
N VAL A 36 12.41 -7.19 45.60
CA VAL A 36 11.35 -8.13 45.98
C VAL A 36 10.64 -8.63 44.73
N ILE A 37 10.56 -9.96 44.57
CA ILE A 37 9.77 -10.59 43.51
C ILE A 37 8.35 -10.77 44.05
N ASN A 38 7.39 -9.99 43.53
CA ASN A 38 5.99 -10.19 43.86
C ASN A 38 5.49 -11.51 43.26
N VAL A 39 4.89 -12.35 44.10
CA VAL A 39 4.22 -13.58 43.67
C VAL A 39 2.88 -13.20 43.06
N ILE A 40 2.69 -13.54 41.78
CA ILE A 40 1.43 -13.33 41.07
C ILE A 40 0.63 -14.63 41.21
N ALA A 41 -0.65 -14.53 41.57
CA ALA A 41 -1.51 -15.69 41.70
C ALA A 41 -1.74 -16.38 40.35
N ASP A 42 -1.82 -17.71 40.36
CA ASP A 42 -2.00 -18.52 39.15
C ASP A 42 -3.30 -18.11 38.41
N GLY A 43 -3.16 -17.51 37.22
CA GLY A 43 -4.27 -17.11 36.36
C GLY A 43 -4.36 -15.61 36.05
N GLU A 44 -3.58 -14.75 36.72
CA GLU A 44 -3.43 -13.34 36.34
C GLU A 44 -2.19 -13.15 35.47
N THR A 45 -2.37 -12.57 34.28
CA THR A 45 -1.23 -12.15 33.47
C THR A 45 -0.62 -10.92 34.14
N ALA A 46 0.64 -11.02 34.56
CA ALA A 46 1.44 -9.87 34.95
C ALA A 46 1.29 -8.79 33.86
N GLY A 47 0.59 -7.70 34.17
CA GLY A 47 0.65 -6.51 33.33
C GLY A 47 2.13 -6.23 33.14
N SER A 48 2.59 -6.20 31.89
CA SER A 48 3.97 -5.90 31.52
C SER A 48 4.30 -4.49 32.01
N SER A 49 4.64 -4.37 33.29
CA SER A 49 5.30 -3.21 33.84
C SER A 49 6.70 -3.30 33.29
N ALA A 50 6.92 -2.41 32.31
CA ALA A 50 8.19 -2.07 31.73
C ALA A 50 9.33 -2.29 32.74
N ALA A 51 10.32 -3.09 32.35
CA ALA A 51 11.64 -2.95 32.91
C ALA A 51 12.14 -1.56 32.54
N SER A 52 11.88 -0.59 33.43
CA SER A 52 12.65 0.64 33.52
C SER A 52 14.07 0.23 33.88
N SER A 53 14.88 -0.02 32.86
CA SER A 53 16.33 -0.18 33.00
C SER A 53 16.96 1.20 32.97
N ALA A 54 17.34 1.64 34.17
CA ALA A 54 18.40 2.56 34.54
C ALA A 54 18.71 3.76 33.62
N HIS A 55 18.36 4.93 34.15
CA HIS A 55 19.25 6.09 34.27
C HIS A 55 19.99 6.57 33.00
N THR A 56 19.38 7.54 32.33
CA THR A 56 20.02 8.85 32.11
C THR A 56 18.92 9.86 31.81
N SER A 57 18.68 10.74 32.77
CA SER A 57 18.26 12.13 32.54
C SER A 57 17.16 12.36 31.49
N ALA A 58 15.91 12.53 31.95
CA ALA A 58 14.92 13.30 31.20
C ALA A 58 15.47 14.71 30.97
N THR A 59 16.08 14.93 29.81
CA THR A 59 16.89 16.10 29.44
C THR A 59 16.62 16.39 27.94
N PRO A 60 17.01 17.57 27.40
CA PRO A 60 16.36 18.29 26.28
C PRO A 60 16.38 17.59 24.91
N ASP A 61 16.86 16.36 24.84
CA ASP A 61 17.02 15.57 23.62
C ASP A 61 15.69 15.23 22.96
N THR A 62 14.62 14.97 23.73
CA THR A 62 13.29 14.71 23.13
C THR A 62 12.73 15.94 22.39
N HIS A 63 12.97 17.15 22.92
CA HIS A 63 12.54 18.39 22.29
C HIS A 63 13.43 18.76 21.09
N LEU A 64 14.73 18.47 21.18
CA LEU A 64 15.69 18.61 20.07
C LEU A 64 15.37 17.64 18.93
N GLU A 65 15.11 16.38 19.24
CA GLU A 65 14.68 15.36 18.29
C GLU A 65 13.34 15.73 17.66
N HIS A 66 12.38 16.24 18.44
CA HIS A 66 11.11 16.70 17.93
C HIS A 66 11.30 17.85 16.93
N ARG A 67 12.14 18.84 17.28
CA ARG A 67 12.47 19.95 16.39
C ARG A 67 13.17 19.48 15.12
N ALA A 68 14.12 18.54 15.22
CA ALA A 68 14.79 17.95 14.07
C ALA A 68 13.80 17.21 13.15
N LYS A 69 12.81 16.51 13.72
CA LYS A 69 11.73 15.85 12.97
C LYS A 69 10.84 16.87 12.26
N VAL A 70 10.52 18.00 12.89
CA VAL A 70 9.75 19.09 12.26
C VAL A 70 10.53 19.72 11.09
N GLU A 71 11.82 19.98 11.27
CA GLU A 71 12.68 20.51 10.20
C GLU A 71 12.79 19.53 9.02
N LEU A 72 12.99 18.23 9.31
CA LEU A 72 13.00 17.18 8.30
C LEU A 72 11.65 17.06 7.59
N LEU A 73 10.52 17.13 8.32
CA LEU A 73 9.17 17.15 7.76
C LEU A 73 9.00 18.32 6.79
N ARG A 74 9.42 19.53 7.16
CA ARG A 74 9.35 20.73 6.28
C ARG A 74 10.17 20.54 5.01
N CYS A 75 11.40 20.05 5.14
CA CYS A 75 12.28 19.79 4.00
C CYS A 75 11.68 18.75 3.03
N LEU A 76 11.09 17.68 3.55
CA LEU A 76 10.47 16.63 2.73
C LEU A 76 9.14 17.10 2.13
N ALA A 77 8.32 17.83 2.88
CA ALA A 77 7.08 18.41 2.40
C ALA A 77 7.31 19.44 1.28
N ALA A 78 8.33 20.30 1.42
CA ALA A 78 8.72 21.25 0.38
C ALA A 78 9.17 20.55 -0.92
N LYS A 79 9.74 19.33 -0.80
CA LYS A 79 10.07 18.46 -1.94
C LYS A 79 8.88 17.69 -2.51
N GLY A 80 7.68 17.86 -1.95
CA GLY A 80 6.49 17.12 -2.36
C GLY A 80 6.51 15.64 -1.97
N ALA A 81 7.26 15.27 -0.92
CA ALA A 81 7.31 13.88 -0.47
C ALA A 81 5.92 13.37 -0.07
N GLY A 82 5.54 12.22 -0.63
CA GLY A 82 4.30 11.54 -0.30
C GLY A 82 4.33 10.94 1.11
N PHE A 83 3.15 10.54 1.58
CA PHE A 83 2.95 10.09 2.95
C PHE A 83 3.81 8.87 3.35
N THR A 84 4.01 7.92 2.43
CA THR A 84 4.83 6.73 2.65
C THR A 84 6.32 7.06 2.82
N ALA A 85 6.82 8.03 2.06
CA ALA A 85 8.19 8.51 2.19
C ALA A 85 8.40 9.22 3.53
N LEU A 86 7.45 10.05 3.96
CA LEU A 86 7.49 10.70 5.28
C LEU A 86 7.50 9.68 6.42
N GLN A 87 6.70 8.62 6.31
CA GLN A 87 6.66 7.54 7.29
C GLN A 87 8.00 6.81 7.41
N TYR A 88 8.65 6.51 6.28
CA TYR A 88 9.96 5.85 6.28
C TYR A 88 11.06 6.78 6.82
N SER A 89 11.10 8.04 6.38
CA SER A 89 12.15 9.00 6.77
C SER A 89 12.04 9.45 8.22
N LEU A 90 10.83 9.73 8.71
CA LEU A 90 10.61 10.22 10.07
C LEU A 90 10.51 9.09 11.09
N ARG A 91 10.34 7.83 10.65
CA ARG A 91 10.08 6.66 11.50
C ARG A 91 8.88 6.87 12.44
N MET A 92 7.86 7.59 11.96
CA MET A 92 6.66 7.96 12.71
C MET A 92 5.41 7.36 12.07
N ASN A 93 4.34 7.18 12.86
CA ASN A 93 3.09 6.68 12.32
C ASN A 93 2.34 7.75 11.52
N ARG A 94 1.38 7.30 10.71
CA ARG A 94 0.53 8.16 9.88
C ARG A 94 -0.32 9.15 10.68
N LYS A 95 -0.69 8.79 11.91
CA LYS A 95 -1.41 9.70 12.82
C LYS A 95 -0.45 10.78 13.33
N ASP A 96 0.71 10.37 13.83
CA ASP A 96 1.71 11.26 14.43
C ASP A 96 2.27 12.26 13.41
N ILE A 97 2.52 11.84 12.17
CA ILE A 97 2.97 12.74 11.10
C ILE A 97 1.90 13.80 10.77
N ARG A 98 0.61 13.42 10.77
CA ARG A 98 -0.48 14.39 10.59
C ARG A 98 -0.58 15.36 11.75
N GLN A 99 -0.44 14.85 12.97
CA GLN A 99 -0.43 15.68 14.17
C GLN A 99 0.75 16.67 14.14
N LEU A 100 1.97 16.18 13.89
CA LEU A 100 3.18 16.99 13.76
C LEU A 100 3.04 18.07 12.67
N ALA A 101 2.42 17.72 11.54
CA ALA A 101 2.15 18.65 10.45
C ALA A 101 1.10 19.70 10.81
N THR A 102 0.06 19.31 11.53
CA THR A 102 -1.02 20.21 11.97
C THR A 102 -0.52 21.18 13.04
N GLU A 103 0.30 20.72 13.98
CA GLU A 103 0.87 21.53 15.06
C GLU A 103 1.91 22.55 14.56
N ASN A 104 2.52 22.31 13.40
CA ASN A 104 3.61 23.14 12.85
C ASN A 104 3.26 23.79 11.50
N ASP A 105 1.98 23.82 11.14
CA ASP A 105 1.42 24.40 9.89
C ASP A 105 2.12 23.91 8.60
N VAL A 106 2.50 22.63 8.55
CA VAL A 106 3.16 22.04 7.38
C VAL A 106 2.14 21.37 6.46
N ARG A 107 1.99 21.90 5.24
CA ARG A 107 1.09 21.33 4.23
C ARG A 107 1.73 20.10 3.56
N ILE A 108 1.26 18.91 3.92
CA ILE A 108 1.68 17.67 3.25
C ILE A 108 0.89 17.51 1.95
N SER A 109 1.59 17.40 0.83
CA SER A 109 0.99 17.04 -0.46
C SER A 109 0.50 15.60 -0.39
N PHE A 110 -0.82 15.44 -0.29
CA PHE A 110 -1.43 14.14 -0.51
C PHE A 110 -1.34 13.86 -2.00
N SER A 111 -0.42 12.98 -2.39
CA SER A 111 -0.56 12.25 -3.65
C SER A 111 -1.81 11.40 -3.53
N GLN A 112 -2.97 12.03 -3.77
CA GLN A 112 -4.17 11.28 -4.04
C GLN A 112 -3.80 10.44 -5.25
N PRO A 113 -3.87 9.09 -5.18
CA PRO A 113 -3.79 8.31 -6.39
C PRO A 113 -4.86 8.91 -7.30
N VAL A 114 -4.43 9.42 -8.47
CA VAL A 114 -5.31 9.97 -9.50
C VAL A 114 -6.50 9.05 -9.52
N ARG A 115 -7.66 9.56 -9.05
CA ARG A 115 -8.89 8.78 -8.95
C ARG A 115 -8.96 8.02 -10.25
N ALA A 116 -8.83 6.70 -10.16
CA ALA A 116 -8.86 5.81 -11.31
C ALA A 116 -9.93 6.37 -12.22
N LEU A 117 -9.50 6.81 -13.40
CA LEU A 117 -10.35 7.23 -14.50
C LEU A 117 -11.57 6.35 -14.42
N ARG A 118 -12.68 6.97 -14.05
CA ARG A 118 -14.00 6.41 -13.74
C ARG A 118 -14.17 5.12 -14.53
N ARG A 119 -13.77 3.99 -13.93
CA ARG A 119 -13.81 2.69 -14.59
C ARG A 119 -15.28 2.54 -14.98
N GLU A 120 -15.59 2.55 -16.26
CA GLU A 120 -16.90 2.16 -16.83
C GLU A 120 -17.21 0.70 -16.48
N ALA A 121 -17.23 0.37 -15.19
CA ALA A 121 -17.36 -0.96 -14.64
C ALA A 121 -18.78 -1.24 -14.14
N ARG A 122 -19.78 -0.49 -14.62
CA ARG A 122 -21.21 -0.71 -14.33
C ARG A 122 -22.12 -0.21 -15.45
N ASP A 123 -21.75 -0.45 -16.72
CA ASP A 123 -22.83 -0.71 -17.66
C ASP A 123 -23.25 -2.15 -17.35
N ASP A 124 -24.34 -2.29 -16.60
CA ASP A 124 -25.11 -3.53 -16.61
C ASP A 124 -25.25 -3.96 -18.08
N PRO A 125 -25.16 -5.26 -18.41
CA PRO A 125 -25.63 -5.68 -19.71
C PRO A 125 -27.08 -5.19 -19.77
N VAL A 126 -27.33 -4.18 -20.61
CA VAL A 126 -28.68 -3.94 -21.11
C VAL A 126 -29.18 -5.32 -21.51
N ASP A 127 -30.39 -5.68 -21.11
CA ASP A 127 -31.01 -6.94 -21.47
C ASP A 127 -31.11 -6.99 -23.00
N VAL A 128 -30.05 -7.46 -23.64
CA VAL A 128 -29.89 -7.55 -25.08
C VAL A 128 -30.32 -8.96 -25.42
N ASP A 129 -31.35 -9.06 -26.24
CA ASP A 129 -31.82 -10.33 -26.76
C ASP A 129 -30.70 -11.02 -27.57
N ASP A 130 -30.27 -12.19 -27.10
CA ASP A 130 -29.25 -13.03 -27.73
C ASP A 130 -29.57 -13.34 -29.21
N VAL A 131 -30.86 -13.45 -29.56
CA VAL A 131 -31.30 -13.72 -30.94
C VAL A 131 -31.01 -12.50 -31.81
N VAL A 132 -31.36 -11.31 -31.33
CA VAL A 132 -31.13 -10.03 -32.03
C VAL A 132 -29.63 -9.75 -32.15
N ALA A 133 -28.87 -10.04 -31.09
CA ALA A 133 -27.41 -9.98 -31.15
C ALA A 133 -26.87 -10.91 -32.24
N GLY A 134 -27.28 -12.18 -32.25
CA GLY A 134 -26.89 -13.15 -33.28
C GLY A 134 -27.17 -12.67 -34.71
N HIS A 135 -28.32 -12.04 -34.95
CA HIS A 135 -28.63 -11.44 -36.24
C HIS A 135 -27.75 -10.23 -36.56
N ALA A 136 -27.52 -9.33 -35.60
CA ALA A 136 -26.63 -8.18 -35.79
C ALA A 136 -25.21 -8.62 -36.15
N LEU A 137 -24.68 -9.64 -35.45
CA LEU A 137 -23.39 -10.26 -35.77
C LEU A 137 -23.37 -10.83 -37.18
N HIS A 138 -24.42 -11.57 -37.57
CA HIS A 138 -24.51 -12.16 -38.90
C HIS A 138 -24.47 -11.09 -40.00
N TYR A 139 -25.28 -10.03 -39.88
CA TYR A 139 -25.25 -8.93 -40.85
C TYR A 139 -23.90 -8.20 -40.88
N SER A 140 -23.25 -8.03 -39.72
CA SER A 140 -21.89 -7.48 -39.68
C SER A 140 -20.88 -8.35 -40.44
N SER A 141 -21.00 -9.68 -40.36
CA SER A 141 -20.14 -10.61 -41.11
C SER A 141 -20.36 -10.53 -42.63
N LEU A 142 -21.57 -10.17 -43.06
CA LEU A 142 -21.91 -9.90 -44.45
C LEU A 142 -21.44 -8.52 -44.93
N GLY A 143 -20.86 -7.70 -44.03
CA GLY A 143 -20.29 -6.39 -44.37
C GLY A 143 -21.24 -5.21 -44.16
N TYR A 144 -22.42 -5.43 -43.56
CA TYR A 144 -23.36 -4.36 -43.24
C TYR A 144 -22.78 -3.42 -42.17
N THR A 145 -23.06 -2.14 -42.30
CA THR A 145 -22.70 -1.10 -41.33
C THR A 145 -23.67 -1.06 -40.15
N ALA A 146 -23.25 -0.49 -39.02
CA ALA A 146 -24.11 -0.34 -37.84
C ALA A 146 -25.45 0.35 -38.13
N SER A 147 -25.46 1.32 -39.06
CA SER A 147 -26.67 2.02 -39.50
C SER A 147 -27.62 1.14 -40.31
N GLU A 148 -27.08 0.25 -41.15
CA GLU A 148 -27.90 -0.66 -41.97
C GLU A 148 -28.44 -1.79 -41.10
N ILE A 149 -27.65 -2.32 -40.17
CA ILE A 149 -28.08 -3.31 -39.19
C ILE A 149 -29.23 -2.74 -38.34
N ALA A 150 -29.12 -1.47 -37.91
CA ALA A 150 -30.18 -0.79 -37.18
C ALA A 150 -31.48 -0.72 -37.99
N GLN A 151 -31.40 -0.44 -39.29
CA GLN A 151 -32.57 -0.39 -40.18
C GLN A 151 -33.18 -1.78 -40.44
N VAL A 152 -32.36 -2.81 -40.63
CA VAL A 152 -32.83 -4.17 -40.95
C VAL A 152 -33.47 -4.84 -39.73
N LEU A 153 -32.98 -4.56 -38.53
CA LEU A 153 -33.47 -5.13 -37.28
C LEU A 153 -34.49 -4.24 -36.56
N ASP A 154 -34.91 -3.13 -37.17
CA ASP A 154 -35.77 -2.11 -36.54
C ASP A 154 -35.26 -1.65 -35.16
N LEU A 155 -33.94 -1.51 -35.03
CA LEU A 155 -33.26 -1.05 -33.82
C LEU A 155 -32.77 0.39 -33.97
N THR A 156 -32.50 1.03 -32.83
CA THR A 156 -31.76 2.27 -32.81
C THR A 156 -30.27 2.02 -33.00
N LEU A 157 -29.55 2.96 -33.62
CA LEU A 157 -28.08 2.92 -33.74
C LEU A 157 -27.41 2.71 -32.38
N ARG A 158 -27.94 3.34 -31.32
CA ARG A 158 -27.46 3.17 -29.94
C ARG A 158 -27.57 1.72 -29.46
N GLN A 159 -28.70 1.06 -29.70
CA GLN A 159 -28.89 -0.36 -29.35
C GLN A 159 -27.89 -1.26 -30.09
N VAL A 160 -27.61 -0.99 -31.37
CA VAL A 160 -26.58 -1.72 -32.12
C VAL A 160 -25.19 -1.52 -31.49
N TRP A 161 -24.85 -0.30 -31.06
CA TRP A 161 -23.59 -0.06 -30.33
C TRP A 161 -23.56 -0.74 -28.95
N ASP A 162 -24.69 -0.78 -28.25
CA ASP A 162 -24.80 -1.45 -26.95
C ASP A 162 -24.67 -2.98 -27.09
N ILE A 163 -25.22 -3.58 -28.17
CA ILE A 163 -24.95 -4.97 -28.58
C ILE A 163 -23.44 -5.16 -28.81
N GLY A 164 -22.81 -4.28 -29.57
CA GLY A 164 -21.37 -4.36 -29.85
C GLY A 164 -20.54 -4.33 -28.57
N LYS A 165 -20.89 -3.46 -27.62
CA LYS A 165 -20.24 -3.41 -26.30
C LYS A 165 -20.47 -4.67 -25.47
N ALA A 166 -21.70 -5.18 -25.43
CA ALA A 166 -22.08 -6.36 -24.66
C ALA A 166 -21.30 -7.62 -25.12
N TYR A 167 -21.16 -7.81 -26.43
CA TYR A 167 -20.46 -8.97 -27.02
C TYR A 167 -19.00 -8.67 -27.42
N ARG A 168 -18.49 -7.47 -27.15
CA ARG A 168 -17.13 -6.99 -27.51
C ARG A 168 -16.83 -7.08 -29.01
N ILE A 169 -17.75 -6.59 -29.82
CA ILE A 169 -17.69 -6.57 -31.28
C ILE A 169 -17.75 -5.14 -31.79
N GLU A 170 -16.92 -4.84 -32.78
CA GLU A 170 -16.85 -3.55 -33.44
C GLU A 170 -17.67 -3.58 -34.74
N PHE A 171 -18.79 -2.87 -34.77
CA PHE A 171 -19.57 -2.69 -36.00
C PHE A 171 -18.96 -1.59 -36.87
N ARG A 172 -18.95 -1.79 -38.18
CA ARG A 172 -18.42 -0.80 -39.13
C ARG A 172 -19.25 0.48 -39.09
N HIS A 173 -18.58 1.61 -38.97
CA HIS A 173 -19.19 2.92 -39.17
C HIS A 173 -19.03 3.30 -40.65
N ARG A 174 -20.06 3.95 -41.23
CA ARG A 174 -20.08 4.49 -42.60
C ARG A 174 -18.94 5.49 -42.93
N ARG A 175 -17.98 5.72 -42.02
CA ARG A 175 -16.88 6.67 -42.18
C ARG A 175 -15.57 6.03 -42.65
N ASP A 176 -15.49 4.69 -42.72
CA ASP A 176 -14.23 4.00 -43.07
C ASP A 176 -14.07 3.72 -44.57
N SER A 177 -14.99 4.20 -45.40
CA SER A 177 -14.97 4.00 -46.85
C SER A 177 -15.42 5.27 -47.57
N ASP A 178 -14.58 6.32 -47.55
CA ASP A 178 -14.53 7.33 -48.61
C ASP A 178 -13.38 8.31 -48.33
N THR A 179 -12.16 7.89 -48.67
CA THR A 179 -11.16 8.82 -49.19
C THR A 179 -10.48 8.15 -50.39
N PRO A 180 -10.46 8.81 -51.57
CA PRO A 180 -9.98 8.25 -52.84
C PRO A 180 -8.47 8.02 -52.90
#